data_AF-A0A7V9HJY4-F1
#
_entry.id   AF-A0A7V9HJY4-F1
#
_cell.length_a   1.000
_cell.length_b   1.000
_cell.length_c   1.000
_cell.angle_alpha   90.00
_cell.angle_beta   90.00
_cell.angle_gamma   90.00
#
_symmetry.space_group_name_H-M   'P 1'
#
loop_
_entity.id
_entity.type
_entity.pdbx_description
1 polymer ?
#
loop_
_entity_poly.entity_id
_entity_poly.type
_entity_poly.pdbx_seq_one_letter_code
_entity_poly.pdbx_strand_id
1 'polypeptide(L)'
;MQRGVSAEARGAIPGIFQTIATAMSLLLVQPVLLLVPVAVDLSLWLGVRISPERLVEPLALVLAAQPGAEAGALGNSLRAMSQSGNLIEFIGWFVPSLVGSVGAVGLAAPWAKPLLEPGSLGGSLLLAAGFAALGALGLMTLQVMMARLIREGAPLGPGLARMVGLATVRYAGFLALLIPAMIMAIVAGSLVASLFSVINLFLASLVVLAMVIVIVSAAIMLTFVV
;
A
#
# COMPACT_ATOMS: atom_id res chain seq x y z
N MET A 1 -9.09 30.08 40.81
CA MET A 1 -10.30 29.92 40.00
C MET A 1 -10.03 28.90 38.89
N GLN A 2 -10.35 27.63 39.13
CA GLN A 2 -10.28 26.56 38.13
C GLN A 2 -11.55 26.62 37.29
N ARG A 3 -11.44 27.01 36.01
CA ARG A 3 -12.54 26.87 35.05
C ARG A 3 -12.70 25.37 34.78
N GLY A 4 -13.83 24.82 35.18
CA GLY A 4 -14.23 23.47 34.85
C GLY A 4 -14.25 23.30 33.33
N VAL A 5 -13.41 22.39 32.82
CA VAL A 5 -13.52 21.91 31.45
C VAL A 5 -14.83 21.13 31.39
N SER A 6 -15.83 21.75 30.77
CA SER A 6 -17.15 21.19 30.54
C SER A 6 -17.05 19.81 29.86
N ALA A 7 -17.84 18.86 30.37
CA ALA A 7 -17.85 17.47 29.91
C ALA A 7 -18.20 17.30 28.41
N GLU A 8 -18.70 18.33 27.74
CA GLU A 8 -18.95 18.37 26.29
C GLU A 8 -17.68 18.25 25.44
N ALA A 9 -16.51 18.68 25.93
CA ALA A 9 -15.27 18.63 25.15
C ALA A 9 -14.70 17.19 25.00
N ARG A 10 -15.27 16.19 25.68
CA ARG A 10 -14.79 14.79 25.64
C ARG A 10 -15.42 13.95 24.52
N GLY A 11 -16.38 14.50 23.76
CA GLY A 11 -17.12 13.76 22.73
C GLY A 11 -17.01 14.30 21.30
N ALA A 12 -16.32 15.42 21.08
CA ALA A 12 -16.17 15.96 19.73
C ALA A 12 -15.15 15.13 18.95
N ILE A 13 -15.62 14.41 17.93
CA ILE A 13 -14.75 13.78 16.93
C ILE A 13 -13.90 14.92 16.32
N PRO A 14 -12.57 14.88 16.45
CA PRO A 14 -11.72 15.96 15.94
C PRO A 14 -11.98 16.16 14.45
N GLY A 15 -12.15 17.41 14.03
CA GLY A 15 -12.28 17.71 12.60
C GLY A 15 -11.04 17.25 11.82
N ILE A 16 -11.21 16.97 10.53
CA ILE A 16 -10.10 16.52 9.66
C ILE A 16 -8.90 17.48 9.76
N PHE A 17 -9.15 18.79 9.73
CA PHE A 17 -8.11 19.82 9.88
C PHE A 17 -7.41 19.79 11.25
N GLN A 18 -8.14 19.53 12.33
CA GLN A 18 -7.55 19.43 13.67
C GLN A 18 -6.70 18.16 13.79
N THR A 19 -7.15 17.06 13.18
CA THR A 19 -6.39 15.81 13.14
C THR A 19 -5.09 15.97 12.36
N ILE A 20 -5.15 16.60 11.17
CA ILE A 20 -3.97 16.91 10.36
C ILE A 20 -3.03 17.88 11.10
N ALA A 21 -3.56 18.97 11.66
CA ALA A 21 -2.77 19.93 12.42
C ALA A 21 -2.08 19.28 13.63
N THR A 22 -2.78 18.39 14.33
CA THR A 22 -2.22 17.61 15.44
C THR A 22 -1.12 16.67 14.95
N ALA A 23 -1.34 15.94 13.85
CA ALA A 23 -0.33 15.07 13.26
C ALA A 23 0.93 15.84 12.84
N MET A 24 0.77 16.99 12.17
CA MET A 24 1.88 17.85 11.78
C MET A 24 2.61 18.44 12.98
N SER A 25 1.87 18.81 14.03
CA SER A 25 2.47 19.30 15.28
C SER A 25 3.28 18.20 15.97
N LEU A 26 2.80 16.96 15.99
CA LEU A 26 3.52 15.81 16.53
C LEU A 26 4.81 15.53 15.76
N LEU A 27 4.80 15.67 14.43
CA LEU A 27 6.02 15.51 13.62
C LEU A 27 7.09 16.58 13.92
N LEU A 28 6.67 17.82 14.19
CA LEU A 28 7.59 18.91 14.55
C LEU A 28 8.19 18.72 15.95
N VAL A 29 7.40 18.23 16.91
CA VAL A 29 7.86 18.01 18.29
C VAL A 29 8.70 16.72 18.40
N GLN A 30 8.40 15.71 17.58
CA GLN A 30 9.07 14.41 17.59
C GLN A 30 9.65 14.07 16.21
N PRO A 31 10.78 14.70 15.82
CA PRO A 31 11.38 14.51 14.49
C PRO A 31 11.79 13.07 14.21
N VAL A 32 11.92 12.23 15.24
CA VAL A 32 12.17 10.80 15.11
C VAL A 32 11.08 10.07 14.31
N LEU A 33 9.84 10.58 14.31
CA LEU A 33 8.75 10.04 13.49
C LEU A 33 8.98 10.24 11.98
N LEU A 34 9.82 11.21 11.60
CA LEU A 34 10.18 11.48 10.22
C LEU A 34 11.24 10.51 9.69
N LEU A 35 11.94 9.75 10.55
CA LEU A 35 13.02 8.87 10.10
C LEU A 35 12.56 7.83 9.08
N VAL A 36 11.39 7.23 9.29
CA VAL A 36 10.83 6.23 8.38
C VAL A 36 10.47 6.83 7.01
N PRO A 37 9.60 7.86 6.92
CA PRO A 37 9.26 8.46 5.62
C PRO A 37 10.48 9.07 4.93
N VAL A 38 11.43 9.68 5.67
CA VAL A 38 12.68 10.18 5.09
C VAL A 38 13.55 9.05 4.55
N ALA A 39 13.66 7.92 5.25
CA ALA A 39 14.41 6.77 4.76
C ALA A 39 13.78 6.19 3.47
N VAL A 40 12.45 6.15 3.40
CA VAL A 40 11.73 5.75 2.19
C VAL A 40 11.95 6.75 1.07
N ASP A 41 11.79 8.05 1.33
CA ASP A 41 12.05 9.11 0.34
C ASP A 41 13.49 9.06 -0.17
N LEU A 42 14.47 8.83 0.70
CA LEU A 42 15.87 8.63 0.29
C LEU A 42 16.01 7.38 -0.57
N SER A 43 15.36 6.26 -0.22
CA SER A 43 15.43 5.03 -1.02
C SER A 43 14.82 5.19 -2.41
N LEU A 44 13.71 5.94 -2.52
CA LEU A 44 13.04 6.25 -3.78
C LEU A 44 13.83 7.28 -4.58
N TRP A 45 14.37 8.31 -3.92
CA TRP A 45 15.19 9.36 -4.53
C TRP A 45 16.52 8.82 -5.06
N LEU A 46 17.15 7.91 -4.29
CA LEU A 46 18.35 7.21 -4.74
C LEU A 46 18.09 6.44 -6.02
N GLY A 47 16.84 6.23 -6.46
CA GLY A 47 16.54 5.83 -7.84
C GLY A 47 17.01 4.43 -8.19
N VAL A 48 17.16 3.52 -7.22
CA VAL A 48 17.47 2.12 -7.50
C VAL A 48 16.32 1.53 -8.30
N ARG A 49 16.54 1.23 -9.58
CA ARG A 49 15.50 0.66 -10.46
C ARG A 49 15.63 -0.86 -10.52
N ILE A 50 14.54 -1.53 -10.22
CA ILE A 50 14.40 -2.99 -10.31
C ILE A 50 13.20 -3.27 -11.21
N SER A 51 13.46 -3.93 -12.34
CA SER A 51 12.46 -4.15 -13.37
C SER A 51 11.35 -5.10 -12.89
N PRO A 52 10.06 -4.71 -12.99
CA PRO A 52 8.92 -5.60 -12.75
C PRO A 52 8.58 -6.47 -13.96
N GLU A 53 9.27 -6.33 -15.09
CA GLU A 53 8.95 -6.96 -16.38
C GLU A 53 8.68 -8.46 -16.26
N ARG A 54 9.51 -9.19 -15.52
CA ARG A 54 9.35 -10.64 -15.33
C ARG A 54 8.05 -11.03 -14.61
N LEU A 55 7.48 -10.15 -13.77
CA LEU A 55 6.19 -10.39 -13.12
C LEU A 55 5.01 -10.14 -14.06
N VAL A 56 5.17 -9.18 -14.97
CA VAL A 56 4.08 -8.69 -15.83
C VAL A 56 4.04 -9.43 -17.17
N GLU A 57 5.17 -9.86 -17.71
CA GLU A 57 5.25 -10.49 -19.03
C GLU A 57 4.40 -11.77 -19.15
N PRO A 58 4.33 -12.68 -18.16
CA PRO A 58 3.43 -13.84 -18.25
C PRO A 58 1.96 -13.44 -18.41
N LEU A 59 1.51 -12.39 -17.70
CA LEU A 59 0.15 -11.87 -17.81
C LEU A 59 -0.08 -11.22 -19.18
N ALA A 60 0.88 -10.45 -19.68
CA ALA A 60 0.81 -9.84 -20.99
C ALA A 60 0.74 -10.89 -22.11
N LEU A 61 1.49 -12.00 -21.99
CA LEU A 61 1.44 -13.12 -22.93
C LEU A 61 0.09 -13.83 -22.92
N VAL A 62 -0.49 -14.06 -21.75
CA VAL A 62 -1.84 -14.65 -21.62
C VAL A 62 -2.89 -13.75 -22.27
N LEU A 63 -2.80 -12.44 -22.06
CA LEU A 63 -3.73 -11.47 -22.65
C LEU A 63 -3.54 -11.33 -24.17
N ALA A 64 -2.31 -11.43 -24.67
CA ALA A 64 -2.03 -11.43 -26.09
C ALA A 64 -2.59 -12.67 -26.82
N ALA A 65 -2.77 -13.79 -26.10
CA ALA A 65 -3.38 -15.00 -26.64
C ALA A 65 -4.92 -14.96 -26.69
N GLN A 66 -5.56 -13.97 -26.06
CA GLN A 66 -7.01 -13.82 -26.02
C GLN A 66 -7.51 -13.06 -27.27
N PRO A 67 -8.57 -13.54 -27.96
CA PRO A 67 -9.17 -12.81 -29.07
C PRO A 67 -9.96 -11.58 -28.57
N GLY A 68 -9.63 -10.39 -29.06
CA GLY A 68 -10.39 -9.16 -28.79
C GLY A 68 -9.52 -7.91 -28.67
N ALA A 69 -10.03 -6.77 -29.15
CA ALA A 69 -9.30 -5.49 -29.13
C ALA A 69 -8.99 -5.00 -27.70
N GLU A 70 -9.88 -5.28 -26.74
CA GLU A 70 -9.72 -4.90 -25.34
C GLU A 70 -8.59 -5.67 -24.64
N ALA A 71 -8.45 -6.97 -24.92
CA ALA A 71 -7.37 -7.80 -24.36
C ALA A 71 -5.99 -7.33 -24.88
N GLY A 72 -5.91 -6.97 -26.17
CA GLY A 72 -4.71 -6.38 -26.75
C GLY A 72 -4.34 -5.02 -26.14
N ALA A 73 -5.33 -4.14 -25.93
CA ALA A 73 -5.12 -2.85 -25.28
C ALA A 73 -4.64 -2.99 -23.83
N LEU A 74 -5.20 -3.95 -23.08
CA LEU A 74 -4.78 -4.24 -21.70
C LEU A 74 -3.36 -4.81 -21.66
N GLY A 75 -3.03 -5.74 -22.55
CA GLY A 75 -1.68 -6.32 -22.65
C GLY A 75 -0.60 -5.28 -22.97
N ASN A 76 -0.89 -4.36 -23.89
CA ASN A 76 0.01 -3.24 -24.20
C ASN A 76 0.16 -2.28 -23.01
N SER A 77 -0.93 -1.98 -22.29
CA SER A 77 -0.88 -1.14 -21.09
C SER A 77 -0.05 -1.77 -19.99
N LEU A 78 -0.18 -3.09 -19.78
CA LEU A 78 0.63 -3.84 -18.81
C LEU A 78 2.11 -3.81 -19.18
N ARG A 79 2.46 -4.01 -20.46
CA ARG A 79 3.85 -3.89 -20.91
C ARG A 79 4.40 -2.48 -20.71
N ALA A 80 3.64 -1.45 -21.06
CA ALA A 80 4.06 -0.06 -20.84
C ALA A 80 4.31 0.21 -19.35
N MET A 81 3.41 -0.23 -18.48
CA MET A 81 3.55 -0.16 -17.02
C MET A 81 4.79 -0.92 -16.54
N SER A 82 5.09 -2.08 -17.12
CA SER A 82 6.26 -2.88 -16.73
C SER A 82 7.59 -2.21 -17.11
N GLN A 83 7.62 -1.49 -18.22
CA GLN A 83 8.81 -0.79 -18.71
C GLN A 83 9.07 0.51 -17.94
N SER A 84 8.01 1.18 -17.48
CA SER A 84 8.14 2.41 -16.69
C SER A 84 8.25 2.15 -15.18
N GLY A 85 7.71 1.04 -14.69
CA GLY A 85 7.60 0.72 -13.27
C GLY A 85 8.90 0.30 -12.60
N ASN A 86 8.91 0.39 -11.27
CA ASN A 86 10.04 0.01 -10.44
C ASN A 86 9.57 -0.74 -9.19
N LEU A 87 10.10 -1.94 -8.93
CA LEU A 87 9.67 -2.74 -7.77
C LEU A 87 9.91 -2.06 -6.42
N ILE A 88 10.87 -1.13 -6.32
CA ILE A 88 11.10 -0.39 -5.07
C ILE A 88 9.94 0.55 -4.72
N GLU A 89 9.16 1.00 -5.72
CA GLU A 89 8.02 1.89 -5.52
C GLU A 89 6.91 1.22 -4.71
N PHE A 90 6.90 -0.12 -4.64
CA PHE A 90 6.01 -0.86 -3.74
C PHE A 90 6.17 -0.44 -2.28
N ILE A 91 7.37 -0.04 -1.84
CA ILE A 91 7.57 0.47 -0.47
C ILE A 91 6.71 1.73 -0.25
N GLY A 92 6.68 2.63 -1.24
CA GLY A 92 5.92 3.88 -1.20
C GLY A 92 4.40 3.70 -1.21
N TRP A 93 3.90 2.51 -1.55
CA TRP A 93 2.47 2.20 -1.42
C TRP A 93 2.04 1.98 0.03
N PHE A 94 2.98 1.58 0.91
CA PHE A 94 2.71 1.35 2.32
C PHE A 94 3.05 2.56 3.17
N VAL A 95 4.22 3.17 2.92
CA VAL A 95 4.73 4.27 3.73
C VAL A 95 4.45 5.60 3.05
N PRO A 96 3.87 6.59 3.75
CA PRO A 96 3.71 7.94 3.22
C PRO A 96 5.06 8.51 2.76
N SER A 97 5.14 8.95 1.50
CA SER A 97 6.36 9.43 0.86
C SER A 97 6.09 10.67 0.01
N LEU A 98 6.96 11.68 0.11
CA LEU A 98 6.89 12.87 -0.71
C LEU A 98 7.37 12.58 -2.13
N VAL A 99 8.44 11.79 -2.28
CA VAL A 99 8.96 11.40 -3.60
C VAL A 99 7.96 10.53 -4.35
N GLY A 100 7.30 9.60 -3.65
CA GLY A 100 6.26 8.75 -4.23
C GLY A 100 4.99 9.50 -4.66
N SER A 101 4.67 10.63 -4.03
CA SER A 101 3.46 11.43 -4.33
C SER A 101 3.69 12.52 -5.38
N VAL A 102 4.84 13.19 -5.35
CA VAL A 102 5.22 14.23 -6.33
C VAL A 102 5.80 13.61 -7.61
N GLY A 103 6.27 12.36 -7.52
CA GLY A 103 6.98 11.68 -8.59
C GLY A 103 8.45 12.10 -8.65
N ALA A 104 9.31 11.23 -9.18
CA ALA A 104 10.74 11.52 -9.33
C ALA A 104 11.05 12.46 -10.52
N VAL A 105 10.02 12.99 -11.19
CA VAL A 105 10.15 13.84 -12.38
C VAL A 105 10.80 15.16 -11.99
N GLY A 106 12.09 15.32 -12.32
CA GLY A 106 12.88 16.51 -12.00
C GLY A 106 13.83 16.35 -10.81
N LEU A 107 13.83 15.21 -10.12
CA LEU A 107 14.88 14.87 -9.18
C LEU A 107 16.10 14.32 -9.92
N ALA A 108 17.30 14.70 -9.49
CA ALA A 108 18.52 14.08 -9.98
C ALA A 108 18.48 12.59 -9.65
N ALA A 109 18.28 11.74 -10.66
CA ALA A 109 18.30 10.29 -10.51
C ALA A 109 19.73 9.79 -10.80
N PRO A 110 20.52 9.44 -9.78
CA PRO A 110 21.90 8.98 -9.99
C PRO A 110 21.97 7.70 -10.83
N TRP A 111 20.88 6.94 -10.95
CA TRP A 111 20.82 5.69 -11.70
C TRP A 111 19.73 5.72 -12.77
N ALA A 112 20.14 5.93 -14.01
CA ALA A 112 19.23 5.91 -15.16
C ALA A 112 18.89 4.48 -15.64
N LYS A 113 19.71 3.48 -15.29
CA LYS A 113 19.56 2.08 -15.70
C LYS A 113 19.19 1.19 -14.51
N PRO A 114 18.43 0.10 -14.73
CA PRO A 114 18.16 -0.87 -13.68
C PRO A 114 19.47 -1.45 -13.16
N LEU A 115 19.65 -1.38 -11.84
CA LEU A 115 20.86 -1.88 -11.19
C LEU A 115 20.81 -3.41 -11.03
N LEU A 116 19.59 -3.94 -10.88
CA LEU A 116 19.30 -5.33 -10.64
C LEU A 116 18.16 -5.79 -11.56
N GLU A 117 18.49 -6.69 -12.47
CA GLU A 117 17.53 -7.44 -13.26
C GLU A 117 17.38 -8.83 -12.64
N PRO A 118 16.24 -9.15 -12.01
CA PRO A 118 16.02 -10.50 -11.51
C PRO A 118 16.05 -11.50 -12.68
N GLY A 119 17.03 -12.40 -12.66
CA GLY A 119 17.24 -13.37 -13.75
C GLY A 119 16.15 -14.45 -13.86
N SER A 120 15.21 -14.51 -12.92
CA SER A 120 14.08 -15.45 -12.93
C SER A 120 12.81 -14.84 -12.34
N LEU A 121 11.65 -15.39 -12.75
CA LEU A 121 10.33 -15.04 -12.18
C LEU A 121 10.34 -15.19 -10.65
N GLY A 122 10.89 -16.30 -10.15
CA GLY A 122 11.00 -16.56 -8.71
C GLY A 122 11.83 -15.50 -7.99
N GLY A 123 12.93 -15.04 -8.60
CA GLY A 123 13.73 -13.94 -8.09
C GLY A 123 12.96 -12.62 -8.02
N SER A 124 12.17 -12.30 -9.05
CA SER A 124 11.32 -11.10 -9.06
C SER A 124 10.22 -11.16 -8.00
N LEU A 125 9.59 -12.31 -7.82
CA LEU A 125 8.56 -12.52 -6.79
C LEU A 125 9.15 -12.38 -5.39
N LEU A 126 10.34 -12.96 -5.16
CA LEU A 126 11.03 -12.86 -3.87
C LEU A 126 11.45 -11.42 -3.58
N LEU A 127 11.94 -10.67 -4.57
CA LEU A 127 12.24 -9.25 -4.43
C LEU A 127 10.98 -8.43 -4.15
N ALA A 128 9.90 -8.64 -4.89
CA ALA A 128 8.64 -7.95 -4.66
C ALA A 128 8.09 -8.23 -3.26
N ALA A 129 8.12 -9.50 -2.82
CA ALA A 129 7.75 -9.88 -1.46
C ALA A 129 8.66 -9.24 -0.40
N GLY A 130 9.97 -9.16 -0.66
CA GLY A 130 10.94 -8.47 0.19
C GLY A 130 10.64 -6.98 0.34
N PHE A 131 10.37 -6.28 -0.76
CA PHE A 131 10.00 -4.86 -0.71
C PHE A 131 8.65 -4.62 -0.05
N ALA A 132 7.66 -5.49 -0.28
CA ALA A 132 6.39 -5.44 0.43
C ALA A 132 6.60 -5.65 1.95
N ALA A 133 7.44 -6.60 2.35
CA ALA A 133 7.79 -6.83 3.75
C ALA A 133 8.52 -5.64 4.38
N LEU A 134 9.43 -5.00 3.64
CA LEU A 134 10.12 -3.78 4.09
C LEU A 134 9.17 -2.59 4.22
N GLY A 135 8.25 -2.41 3.26
CA GLY A 135 7.21 -1.38 3.32
C GLY A 135 6.27 -1.59 4.51
N ALA A 136 5.82 -2.83 4.72
CA ALA A 136 5.04 -3.24 5.89
C ALA A 136 5.77 -2.98 7.20
N LEU A 137 7.07 -3.32 7.27
CA LEU A 137 7.91 -3.07 8.44
C LEU A 137 8.03 -1.56 8.72
N GLY A 138 8.29 -0.75 7.69
CA GLY A 138 8.35 0.71 7.80
C GLY A 138 7.04 1.29 8.30
N LEU A 139 5.92 0.93 7.67
CA LEU A 139 4.59 1.39 8.05
C LEU A 139 4.26 1.03 9.51
N MET A 140 4.51 -0.22 9.92
CA MET A 140 4.23 -0.65 11.28
C MET A 140 5.18 0.01 12.28
N THR A 141 6.43 0.27 11.92
CA THR A 141 7.36 1.05 12.75
C THR A 141 6.79 2.44 13.03
N LEU A 142 6.34 3.13 11.99
CA LEU A 142 5.72 4.45 12.10
C LEU A 142 4.45 4.40 12.97
N GLN A 143 3.54 3.47 12.69
CA GLN A 143 2.27 3.35 13.42
C GLN A 143 2.49 3.01 14.90
N VAL A 144 3.41 2.11 15.23
CA VAL A 144 3.73 1.75 16.61
C VAL A 144 4.37 2.93 17.33
N MET A 145 5.30 3.66 16.70
CA MET A 145 5.89 4.86 17.30
C MET A 145 4.84 5.94 17.57
N MET A 146 3.90 6.17 16.64
CA MET A 146 2.77 7.08 16.86
C MET A 146 1.87 6.63 18.00
N ALA A 147 1.50 5.35 18.04
CA ALA A 147 0.66 4.79 19.10
C ALA A 147 1.31 4.94 20.48
N ARG A 148 2.63 4.74 20.58
CA ARG A 148 3.38 4.93 21.82
C ARG A 148 3.51 6.39 22.20
N LEU A 149 3.76 7.28 21.24
CA LEU A 149 3.79 8.72 21.53
C LEU A 149 2.47 9.19 22.15
N ILE A 150 1.33 8.71 21.64
CA ILE A 150 0.00 9.06 22.15
C ILE A 150 -0.26 8.46 23.55
N ARG A 151 0.20 7.23 23.82
CA ARG A 151 -0.09 6.51 25.07
C ARG A 151 0.91 6.75 26.20
N GLU A 152 2.19 6.79 25.87
CA GLU A 152 3.32 6.79 26.80
C GLU A 152 4.12 8.10 26.77
N GLY A 153 3.87 8.99 25.79
CA GLY A 153 4.59 10.26 25.63
C GLY A 153 6.01 10.12 25.04
N ALA A 154 6.49 8.89 24.82
CA ALA A 154 7.79 8.60 24.23
C ALA A 154 7.66 7.64 23.03
N PRO A 155 8.15 8.01 21.84
CA PRO A 155 8.05 7.17 20.64
C PRO A 155 9.05 6.00 20.64
N LEU A 156 10.19 6.18 21.30
CA LEU A 156 11.24 5.18 21.46
C LEU A 156 11.27 4.66 22.91
N GLY A 157 11.57 3.37 23.07
CA GLY A 157 11.71 2.77 24.40
C GLY A 157 11.82 1.25 24.34
N PRO A 158 12.05 0.59 25.49
CA PRO A 158 12.20 -0.85 25.57
C PRO A 158 10.96 -1.55 25.00
N GLY A 159 11.18 -2.66 24.30
CA GLY A 159 10.08 -3.43 23.69
C GLY A 159 9.58 -2.92 22.33
N LEU A 160 10.08 -1.78 21.82
CA LEU A 160 9.69 -1.27 20.49
C LEU A 160 9.84 -2.33 19.40
N ALA A 161 11.02 -2.95 19.31
CA ALA A 161 11.31 -3.96 18.29
C ALA A 161 10.34 -5.15 18.35
N ARG A 162 9.95 -5.59 19.56
CA ARG A 162 8.98 -6.68 19.74
C ARG A 162 7.58 -6.24 19.30
N MET A 163 7.16 -5.04 19.66
CA MET A 163 5.85 -4.50 19.25
C MET A 163 5.76 -4.31 17.74
N VAL A 164 6.80 -3.73 17.13
CA VAL A 164 6.91 -3.58 15.68
C VAL A 164 6.89 -4.95 15.01
N GLY A 165 7.71 -5.91 15.47
CA GLY A 165 7.75 -7.25 14.89
C GLY A 165 6.39 -7.97 14.96
N LEU A 166 5.71 -7.91 16.10
CA LEU A 166 4.37 -8.50 16.26
C LEU A 166 3.34 -7.81 15.35
N ALA A 167 3.37 -6.48 15.26
CA ALA A 167 2.50 -5.71 14.38
C ALA A 167 2.76 -6.05 12.90
N THR A 168 4.03 -6.14 12.48
CA THR A 168 4.42 -6.52 11.13
C THR A 168 3.97 -7.94 10.78
N VAL A 169 4.11 -8.92 11.68
CA VAL A 169 3.63 -10.29 11.42
C VAL A 169 2.10 -10.32 11.29
N ARG A 170 1.38 -9.60 12.15
CA ARG A 170 -0.09 -9.51 12.06
C ARG A 170 -0.52 -8.85 10.75
N TYR A 171 0.13 -7.75 10.37
CA TYR A 171 -0.16 -7.04 9.12
C TYR A 171 0.19 -7.87 7.88
N ALA A 172 1.31 -8.60 7.90
CA ALA A 172 1.66 -9.55 6.84
C ALA A 172 0.63 -10.69 6.74
N GLY A 173 0.16 -11.21 7.88
CA GLY A 173 -0.94 -12.18 7.94
C GLY A 173 -2.24 -11.63 7.34
N PHE A 174 -2.57 -10.36 7.63
CA PHE A 174 -3.70 -9.65 7.04
C PHE A 174 -3.55 -9.56 5.51
N LEU A 175 -2.39 -9.12 5.00
CA LEU A 175 -2.13 -9.06 3.57
C LEU A 175 -2.21 -10.43 2.89
N ALA A 176 -1.68 -11.46 3.53
CA ALA A 176 -1.71 -12.83 3.03
C ALA A 176 -3.14 -13.38 2.91
N LEU A 177 -4.08 -12.92 3.75
CA LEU A 177 -5.51 -13.26 3.64
C LEU A 177 -6.26 -12.35 2.67
N LEU A 178 -5.85 -11.07 2.57
CA LEU A 178 -6.47 -10.09 1.69
C LEU A 178 -6.29 -10.47 0.21
N ILE A 179 -5.09 -10.90 -0.19
CA ILE A 179 -4.79 -11.26 -1.59
C ILE A 179 -5.73 -12.36 -2.13
N PRO A 180 -5.82 -13.56 -1.53
CA PRO A 180 -6.73 -14.61 -2.03
C PRO A 180 -8.19 -14.17 -1.96
N ALA A 181 -8.58 -13.39 -0.96
CA ALA A 181 -9.93 -12.88 -0.85
C ALA A 181 -10.28 -11.88 -1.96
N MET A 182 -9.32 -11.03 -2.37
CA MET A 182 -9.45 -10.17 -3.55
C MET A 182 -9.50 -10.97 -4.84
N ILE A 183 -8.68 -12.01 -5.00
CA ILE A 183 -8.74 -12.90 -6.17
C ILE A 183 -10.13 -13.55 -6.26
N MET A 184 -10.65 -14.09 -5.16
CA MET A 184 -11.99 -14.67 -5.11
C MET A 184 -13.08 -13.64 -5.44
N ALA A 185 -12.97 -12.41 -4.94
CA ALA A 185 -13.89 -11.33 -5.25
C ALA A 185 -13.87 -10.96 -6.74
N ILE A 186 -12.68 -10.86 -7.34
CA ILE A 186 -12.51 -10.58 -8.78
C ILE A 186 -13.10 -11.73 -9.61
N VAL A 187 -12.80 -12.98 -9.26
CA VAL A 187 -13.34 -14.16 -9.96
C VAL A 187 -14.86 -14.18 -9.88
N ALA A 188 -15.44 -14.03 -8.68
CA ALA A 188 -16.88 -13.98 -8.48
C ALA A 188 -17.52 -12.81 -9.24
N GLY A 189 -16.93 -11.61 -9.18
CA GLY A 189 -17.42 -10.45 -9.91
C GLY A 189 -17.33 -10.61 -11.42
N SER A 190 -16.28 -11.25 -11.94
CA SER A 190 -16.14 -11.53 -13.37
C SER A 190 -17.22 -12.50 -13.86
N LEU A 191 -17.58 -13.52 -13.06
CA LEU A 191 -18.68 -14.43 -13.37
C LEU A 191 -20.02 -13.70 -13.41
N VAL A 192 -20.29 -12.85 -12.41
CA VAL A 192 -21.50 -12.01 -12.38
C VAL A 192 -21.53 -11.07 -13.59
N ALA A 193 -20.43 -10.38 -13.88
CA ALA A 193 -20.33 -9.49 -15.04
C ALA A 193 -20.56 -10.22 -16.36
N SER A 194 -20.05 -11.46 -16.51
CA SER A 194 -20.28 -12.28 -17.71
C SER A 194 -21.77 -12.62 -17.89
N LEU A 195 -22.49 -12.93 -16.81
CA LEU A 195 -23.93 -13.20 -16.85
C LEU A 195 -24.74 -11.94 -17.21
N PHE A 196 -24.38 -10.78 -16.64
CA PHE A 196 -25.07 -9.52 -16.92
C PHE A 196 -24.72 -8.91 -18.27
N SER A 197 -23.55 -9.21 -18.84
CA SER A 197 -23.18 -8.81 -20.20
C SER A 197 -24.15 -9.38 -21.23
N VAL A 198 -24.67 -10.60 -21.01
CA VAL A 198 -25.73 -11.20 -21.85
C VAL A 198 -27.02 -10.37 -21.83
N ILE A 199 -27.27 -9.64 -20.74
CA ILE A 199 -28.49 -8.85 -20.51
C ILE A 199 -28.24 -7.33 -20.73
N ASN A 200 -27.03 -6.95 -21.14
CA ASN A 200 -26.62 -5.56 -21.40
C ASN A 200 -26.71 -4.60 -20.18
N LEU A 201 -26.53 -5.13 -18.97
CA LEU A 201 -26.56 -4.36 -17.71
C LEU A 201 -25.16 -4.15 -17.13
N PHE A 202 -24.38 -3.25 -17.74
CA PHE A 202 -22.95 -3.04 -17.40
C PHE A 202 -22.71 -2.33 -16.05
N LEU A 203 -23.66 -1.51 -15.59
CA LEU A 203 -23.49 -0.70 -14.36
C LEU A 203 -23.72 -1.50 -13.07
N ALA A 204 -24.63 -2.49 -13.12
CA ALA A 204 -24.98 -3.30 -11.96
C ALA A 204 -23.85 -4.24 -11.53
N SER A 205 -23.12 -4.83 -12.49
CA SER A 205 -21.99 -5.73 -12.21
C SER A 205 -20.82 -5.01 -11.52
N LEU A 206 -20.57 -3.75 -11.89
CA LEU A 206 -19.50 -2.93 -11.33
C LEU A 206 -19.79 -2.54 -9.87
N VAL A 207 -21.05 -2.22 -9.55
CA VAL A 207 -21.51 -1.95 -8.17
C VAL A 207 -21.44 -3.20 -7.29
N VAL A 208 -21.82 -4.36 -7.83
CA VAL A 208 -21.73 -5.64 -7.09
C VAL A 208 -20.28 -6.00 -6.78
N LEU A 209 -19.36 -5.87 -7.74
CA LEU A 209 -17.94 -6.11 -7.51
C LEU A 209 -17.37 -5.16 -6.44
N ALA A 210 -17.71 -3.87 -6.50
CA ALA A 210 -17.29 -2.88 -5.51
C ALA A 210 -17.82 -3.24 -4.10
N MET A 211 -19.08 -3.64 -3.97
CA MET A 211 -19.64 -4.08 -2.69
C MET A 211 -18.95 -5.33 -2.14
N VAL A 212 -18.68 -6.34 -2.98
CA VAL A 212 -17.97 -7.55 -2.55
C VAL A 212 -16.57 -7.19 -2.03
N ILE A 213 -15.83 -6.35 -2.74
CA ILE A 213 -14.49 -5.90 -2.31
C ILE A 213 -14.56 -5.20 -0.95
N VAL A 214 -15.53 -4.31 -0.75
CA VAL A 214 -15.71 -3.58 0.51
C VAL A 214 -16.08 -4.52 1.66
N ILE A 215 -17.03 -5.44 1.44
CA ILE A 215 -17.49 -6.39 2.47
C ILE A 215 -16.36 -7.34 2.86
N VAL A 216 -15.65 -7.89 1.88
CA VAL A 216 -14.51 -8.79 2.11
C VAL A 216 -13.40 -8.05 2.87
N SER A 217 -13.06 -6.83 2.45
CA SER A 217 -12.04 -6.02 3.14
C SER A 217 -12.44 -5.69 4.58
N ALA A 218 -13.72 -5.35 4.81
CA ALA A 218 -14.27 -5.06 6.13
C ALA A 218 -14.26 -6.31 7.04
N ALA A 219 -14.65 -7.47 6.52
CA ALA A 219 -14.67 -8.73 7.26
C ALA A 219 -13.25 -9.15 7.69
N ILE A 220 -12.27 -8.99 6.80
CA ILE A 220 -10.87 -9.28 7.13
C ILE A 220 -10.35 -8.28 8.16
N MET A 221 -10.63 -6.98 8.01
CA MET A 221 -10.22 -5.98 9.03
C MET A 221 -10.79 -6.29 10.42
N LEU A 222 -12.06 -6.69 10.50
CA LEU A 222 -12.71 -7.07 11.77
C LEU A 222 -12.00 -8.25 12.47
N THR A 223 -11.37 -9.14 11.72
CA THR A 223 -10.66 -10.31 12.26
C THR A 223 -9.30 -9.94 12.88
N PHE A 224 -8.71 -8.81 12.49
CA PHE A 224 -7.38 -8.38 12.95
C PHE A 224 -7.40 -7.20 13.94
N VAL A 225 -8.52 -6.47 14.03
CA VAL A 225 -8.68 -5.31 14.92
C VAL A 225 -9.26 -5.69 16.28
N VAL A 226 -9.97 -6.83 16.38
CA VAL A 226 -10.48 -7.43 17.64
C VAL A 226 -9.43 -8.36 18.23
#